data_AF-A0A849HY15-F1
#
_entry.id   AF-A0A849HY15-F1
#
_cell.length_a   1.000
_cell.length_b   1.000
_cell.length_c   1.000
_cell.angle_alpha   90.00
_cell.angle_beta   90.00
_cell.angle_gamma   90.00
#
_symmetry.space_group_name_H-M   'P 1'
#
loop_
_entity.id
_entity.type
_entity.pdbx_description
1 polymer ?
#
loop_
_entity_poly.entity_id
_entity_poly.type
_entity_poly.pdbx_seq_one_letter_code
_entity_poly.pdbx_strand_id
1 'polypeptide(L)'
;MTLKEFLTRTFTWWNGQTWGTWLYTRRKGELVGTDQFGNQYYRATDHVIDPSIGPERRWVIYNGEAEASRVPPGWRGWLAHTHDIPPTEQGWVPREWEKPYVPNATGTPGAYRPQGSTLAAGERPPATGDYVAWSPDGWTPFGHDADGKSPDGRDVPRPEAHPGTHGVGMRQPHAG
;
A
#
# COMPACT_ATOMS: atom_id res chain seq x y z
N MET A 1 33.80 15.31 -10.61
CA MET A 1 32.51 15.45 -11.33
C MET A 1 32.68 14.93 -12.73
N THR A 2 31.80 14.06 -13.19
CA THR A 2 31.82 13.49 -14.54
C THR A 2 30.94 14.30 -15.50
N LEU A 3 31.17 14.21 -16.81
CA LEU A 3 30.35 14.89 -17.82
C LEU A 3 28.85 14.50 -17.74
N LYS A 4 28.58 13.25 -17.37
CA LYS A 4 27.22 12.74 -17.12
C LYS A 4 26.54 13.53 -16.00
N GLU A 5 27.21 13.68 -14.86
CA GLU A 5 26.69 14.46 -13.72
C GLU A 5 26.45 15.93 -14.10
N PHE A 6 27.31 16.51 -14.94
CA PHE A 6 27.14 17.88 -15.43
C PHE A 6 25.85 18.04 -16.26
N LEU A 7 25.59 17.15 -17.22
CA LEU A 7 24.42 17.21 -18.09
C LEU A 7 23.13 16.91 -17.31
N THR A 8 23.14 15.89 -16.46
CA THR A 8 21.97 15.50 -15.63
C THR A 8 21.59 16.62 -14.67
N ARG A 9 22.55 17.29 -14.00
CA ARG A 9 22.25 18.43 -13.11
C ARG A 9 21.73 19.68 -13.82
N THR A 10 22.00 19.80 -15.13
CA THR A 10 21.57 20.96 -15.93
C THR A 10 20.19 20.73 -16.56
N PHE A 11 19.92 19.54 -17.08
CA PHE A 11 18.70 19.25 -17.86
C PHE A 11 17.68 18.36 -17.15
N THR A 12 18.05 17.71 -16.05
CA THR A 12 17.14 16.87 -15.28
C THR A 12 17.17 17.28 -13.81
N TRP A 13 16.53 18.41 -13.51
CA TRP A 13 16.51 18.98 -12.14
C TRP A 13 15.75 18.11 -11.13
N TRP A 14 15.02 17.08 -11.61
CA TRP A 14 14.39 16.05 -10.78
C TRP A 14 15.35 14.91 -10.40
N ASN A 15 16.51 14.78 -11.04
CA ASN A 15 17.53 13.78 -10.70
C ASN A 15 18.53 14.34 -9.68
N GLY A 16 18.04 14.67 -8.49
CA GLY A 16 18.85 15.10 -7.36
C GLY A 16 19.05 16.61 -7.27
N GLN A 17 20.22 17.04 -6.79
CA GLN A 17 20.49 18.47 -6.56
C GLN A 17 20.86 19.23 -7.85
N THR A 18 20.31 20.42 -8.02
CA THR A 18 20.70 21.36 -9.10
C THR A 18 22.03 22.05 -8.79
N TRP A 19 22.60 22.74 -9.78
CA TRP A 19 23.81 23.55 -9.60
C TRP A 19 23.65 24.64 -8.54
N GLY A 20 22.50 25.30 -8.51
CA GLY A 20 22.19 26.32 -7.49
C GLY A 20 22.20 25.72 -6.09
N THR A 21 21.52 24.59 -5.92
CA THR A 21 21.49 23.85 -4.65
C THR A 21 22.89 23.37 -4.25
N TRP A 22 23.70 22.88 -5.19
CA TRP A 22 25.08 22.45 -4.90
C TRP A 22 25.97 23.60 -4.42
N LEU A 23 25.93 24.74 -5.11
CA LEU A 23 26.71 25.92 -4.72
C LEU A 23 26.24 26.47 -3.37
N TYR A 24 24.93 26.54 -3.16
CA TYR A 24 24.35 26.98 -1.89
C TYR A 24 24.77 26.05 -0.74
N THR A 25 24.61 24.73 -0.92
CA THR A 25 24.98 23.73 0.09
C THR A 25 26.47 23.79 0.39
N ARG A 26 27.33 23.93 -0.62
CA ARG A 26 28.79 24.09 -0.40
C ARG A 26 29.15 25.33 0.42
N ARG A 27 28.38 26.42 0.29
CA ARG A 27 28.70 27.70 0.94
C ARG A 27 28.04 27.89 2.30
N LYS A 28 26.89 27.25 2.53
CA LYS A 28 25.99 27.53 3.66
C LYS A 28 25.43 26.28 4.33
N GLY A 29 25.71 25.09 3.81
CA GLY A 29 25.18 23.83 4.32
C GLY A 29 26.15 23.15 5.28
N GLU A 30 25.64 22.76 6.44
CA GLU A 30 26.27 21.82 7.36
C GLU A 30 25.62 20.45 7.18
N LEU A 31 26.43 19.41 6.97
CA LEU A 31 25.94 18.04 6.85
C LEU A 31 25.58 17.50 8.25
N VAL A 32 24.31 17.18 8.45
CA VAL A 32 23.79 16.65 9.73
C VAL A 32 23.86 15.13 9.75
N GLY A 33 23.59 14.46 8.63
CA GLY A 33 23.64 13.01 8.56
C GLY A 33 23.19 12.44 7.22
N THR A 34 23.17 11.12 7.13
CA THR A 34 22.73 10.36 5.96
C THR A 34 21.79 9.25 6.42
N ASP A 35 20.74 8.97 5.65
CA ASP A 35 19.84 7.85 5.92
C ASP A 35 20.30 6.54 5.25
N GLN A 36 19.57 5.45 5.53
CA GLN A 36 19.81 4.14 4.95
C GLN A 36 19.61 4.06 3.42
N PHE A 37 18.97 5.06 2.81
CA PHE A 37 18.76 5.14 1.36
C PHE A 37 19.81 6.01 0.65
N GLY A 38 20.74 6.58 1.41
CA GLY A 38 21.81 7.45 0.93
C GLY A 38 21.40 8.91 0.74
N ASN A 39 20.21 9.32 1.18
CA ASN A 39 19.83 10.73 1.17
C ASN A 39 20.63 11.46 2.25
N GLN A 40 21.12 12.65 1.94
CA GLN A 40 21.94 13.46 2.83
C GLN A 40 21.15 14.67 3.32
N TYR A 41 21.25 14.95 4.61
CA TYR A 41 20.45 15.97 5.29
C TYR A 41 21.34 17.11 5.75
N TYR A 42 20.90 18.34 5.48
CA TYR A 42 21.67 19.55 5.72
C TYR A 42 20.85 20.58 6.49
N ARG A 43 21.55 21.36 7.32
CA ARG A 43 21.02 22.59 7.93
C ARG A 43 21.86 23.79 7.49
N ALA A 44 21.27 24.98 7.51
CA ALA A 44 22.02 26.21 7.25
C ALA A 44 22.97 26.53 8.40
N THR A 45 24.21 26.93 8.09
CA THR A 45 25.18 27.42 9.08
C THR A 45 24.86 28.83 9.57
N ASP A 46 24.16 29.61 8.76
CA ASP A 46 23.87 31.02 9.01
C ASP A 46 22.40 31.19 9.42
N HIS A 47 22.13 32.23 10.21
CA HIS A 47 20.77 32.62 10.58
C HIS A 47 19.89 32.89 9.34
N VAL A 48 18.60 32.61 9.51
CA VAL A 48 17.63 32.49 8.42
C VAL A 48 17.35 33.83 7.71
N ILE A 49 17.21 33.76 6.38
CA ILE A 49 16.89 34.90 5.49
C ILE A 49 15.37 35.19 5.48
N ASP A 50 14.51 34.22 5.83
CA ASP A 50 13.05 34.28 5.69
C ASP A 50 12.30 33.87 6.98
N PRO A 51 11.48 34.76 7.59
CA PRO A 51 10.69 34.47 8.79
C PRO A 51 9.69 33.31 8.63
N SER A 52 9.28 32.97 7.40
CA SER A 52 8.25 31.96 7.13
C SER A 52 8.73 30.52 7.24
N ILE A 53 10.06 30.29 7.22
CA ILE A 53 10.67 28.95 7.20
C ILE A 53 10.98 28.44 8.63
N GLY A 54 10.87 29.30 9.63
CA GLY A 54 11.20 28.99 11.01
C GLY A 54 12.64 29.37 11.38
N PRO A 55 13.15 28.91 12.55
CA PRO A 55 14.41 29.38 13.13
C PRO A 55 15.66 28.91 12.38
N GLU A 56 15.55 27.82 11.60
CA GLU A 56 16.63 27.30 10.77
C GLU A 56 16.13 26.68 9.48
N ARG A 57 16.90 26.81 8.40
CA ARG A 57 16.60 26.18 7.13
C ARG A 57 17.18 24.77 7.11
N ARG A 58 16.32 23.76 6.93
CA ARG A 58 16.67 22.34 6.79
C ARG A 58 16.32 21.85 5.38
N TRP A 59 17.17 21.04 4.76
CA TRP A 59 16.88 20.44 3.45
C TRP A 59 17.55 19.08 3.26
N VAL A 60 17.09 18.35 2.24
CA VAL A 60 17.60 17.03 1.86
C VAL A 60 18.14 17.06 0.44
N ILE A 61 19.24 16.34 0.21
CA ILE A 61 19.76 16.00 -1.11
C ILE A 61 19.51 14.51 -1.33
N TYR A 62 18.63 14.20 -2.27
CA TYR A 62 18.24 12.84 -2.60
C TYR A 62 19.34 12.08 -3.34
N ASN A 63 19.44 10.79 -3.06
CA ASN A 63 20.24 9.85 -3.83
C ASN A 63 19.45 9.34 -5.04
N GLY A 64 19.40 10.15 -6.11
CA GLY A 64 18.68 9.86 -7.34
C GLY A 64 17.46 10.77 -7.51
N GLU A 65 16.31 10.20 -7.83
CA GLU A 65 15.07 10.94 -8.07
C GLU A 65 14.60 11.69 -6.81
N ALA A 66 14.30 12.97 -7.00
CA ALA A 66 13.84 13.87 -5.95
C ALA A 66 12.35 13.64 -5.66
N GLU A 67 12.07 12.71 -4.75
CA GLU A 67 10.72 12.32 -4.35
C GLU A 67 10.57 12.37 -2.83
N ALA A 68 9.60 13.17 -2.36
CA ALA A 68 9.42 13.48 -0.93
C ALA A 68 9.12 12.24 -0.08
N SER A 69 8.43 11.26 -0.67
CA SER A 69 8.14 9.99 -0.02
C SER A 69 9.34 9.04 0.06
N ARG A 70 10.56 9.48 -0.24
CA ARG A 70 11.79 8.70 0.01
C ARG A 70 12.45 9.04 1.35
N VAL A 71 11.95 10.06 2.05
CA VAL A 71 12.47 10.48 3.36
C VAL A 71 11.82 9.65 4.48
N PRO A 72 12.60 8.83 5.22
CA PRO A 72 12.06 8.02 6.31
C PRO A 72 11.46 8.89 7.44
N PRO A 73 10.59 8.32 8.30
CA PRO A 73 9.76 9.09 9.21
C PRO A 73 10.53 9.99 10.18
N GLY A 74 11.64 9.49 10.76
CA GLY A 74 12.47 10.28 11.68
C GLY A 74 13.05 11.53 11.01
N TRP A 75 13.63 11.37 9.82
CA TRP A 75 14.18 12.48 9.04
C TRP A 75 13.09 13.42 8.54
N ARG A 76 11.89 12.92 8.25
CA ARG A 76 10.74 13.76 7.84
C ARG A 76 10.26 14.66 8.98
N GLY A 77 10.17 14.13 10.20
CA GLY A 77 9.83 14.92 11.39
C GLY A 77 10.87 16.00 11.67
N TRP A 78 12.15 15.69 11.50
CA TRP A 78 13.23 16.68 11.62
C TRP A 78 13.16 17.74 10.51
N LEU A 79 13.00 17.37 9.23
CA LEU A 79 12.88 18.36 8.15
C LEU A 79 11.68 19.31 8.31
N ALA A 80 10.59 18.83 8.89
CA ALA A 80 9.37 19.60 9.12
C ALA A 80 9.34 20.33 10.48
N HIS A 81 10.48 20.44 11.17
CA HIS A 81 10.60 21.07 12.50
C HIS A 81 9.64 20.52 13.55
N THR A 82 9.18 19.27 13.38
CA THR A 82 8.38 18.57 14.41
C THR A 82 9.26 18.14 15.58
N HIS A 83 10.53 17.81 15.29
CA HIS A 83 11.54 17.46 16.29
C HIS A 83 12.82 18.27 16.02
N ASP A 84 13.46 18.74 17.09
CA ASP A 84 14.70 19.51 16.98
C ASP A 84 15.92 18.61 16.76
N ILE A 85 15.91 17.44 17.37
CA ILE A 85 17.03 16.50 17.38
C ILE A 85 16.96 15.62 16.11
N PRO A 86 18.04 15.51 15.33
CA PRO A 86 18.05 14.63 14.17
C PRO A 86 18.05 13.14 14.61
N PRO A 87 17.56 12.22 13.76
CA PRO A 87 17.51 10.79 14.08
C PRO A 87 18.86 10.17 14.44
N THR A 88 19.96 10.75 13.95
CA THR A 88 21.34 10.35 14.25
C THR A 88 21.70 10.51 15.73
N GLU A 89 21.07 11.46 16.44
CA GLU A 89 21.33 11.76 17.85
C GLU A 89 20.26 11.16 18.78
N GLN A 90 19.11 10.75 18.24
CA GLN A 90 17.96 10.32 19.02
C GLN A 90 18.07 8.89 19.58
N GLY A 91 19.08 8.11 19.16
CA GLY A 91 19.32 6.75 19.66
C GLY A 91 18.14 5.78 19.43
N TRP A 92 17.43 5.94 18.32
CA TRP A 92 16.19 5.23 18.06
C TRP A 92 16.40 3.74 17.75
N VAL A 93 15.54 2.90 18.35
CA VAL A 93 15.55 1.43 18.18
C VAL A 93 14.21 0.98 17.59
N PRO A 94 14.20 0.30 16.43
CA PRO A 94 12.97 -0.24 15.83
C PRO A 94 12.24 -1.20 16.77
N ARG A 95 10.91 -1.16 16.77
CA ARG A 95 10.09 -2.13 17.50
C ARG A 95 9.83 -3.37 16.64
N GLU A 96 9.55 -4.52 17.28
CA GLU A 96 9.34 -5.79 16.57
C GLU A 96 8.16 -5.77 15.60
N TRP A 97 7.12 -4.99 15.90
CA TRP A 97 5.94 -4.84 15.06
C TRP A 97 6.12 -3.81 13.93
N GLU A 98 7.24 -3.10 13.90
CA GLU A 98 7.46 -2.00 12.99
C GLU A 98 7.94 -2.49 11.62
N LYS A 99 7.27 -2.01 10.57
CA LYS A 99 7.62 -2.36 9.20
C LYS A 99 8.79 -1.51 8.72
N PRO A 100 9.70 -2.07 7.91
CA PRO A 100 10.70 -1.28 7.20
C PRO A 100 10.05 -0.19 6.35
N TYR A 101 10.72 0.95 6.26
CA TYR A 101 10.22 2.06 5.46
C TYR A 101 10.23 1.72 3.96
N VAL A 102 9.10 1.95 3.30
CA VAL A 102 8.94 1.79 1.85
C VAL A 102 8.44 3.12 1.28
N PRO A 103 9.11 3.67 0.26
CA PRO A 103 8.63 4.86 -0.44
C PRO A 103 7.27 4.69 -1.10
N ASN A 104 6.64 5.79 -1.50
CA ASN A 104 5.36 5.73 -2.20
C ASN A 104 5.50 5.01 -3.55
N ALA A 105 4.76 3.91 -3.71
CA ALA A 105 4.79 3.10 -4.92
C ALA A 105 3.68 3.44 -5.93
N THR A 106 2.90 4.50 -5.69
CA THR A 106 1.83 4.94 -6.61
C THR A 106 2.36 5.14 -8.03
N GLY A 107 1.60 4.66 -9.02
CA GLY A 107 1.99 4.74 -10.43
C GLY A 107 3.07 3.73 -10.86
N THR A 108 3.61 2.93 -9.94
CA THR A 108 4.57 1.87 -10.23
C THR A 108 3.89 0.49 -10.27
N PRO A 109 4.55 -0.56 -10.80
CA PRO A 109 4.07 -1.93 -10.70
C PRO A 109 3.81 -2.37 -9.25
N GLY A 110 4.57 -1.84 -8.28
CA GLY A 110 4.47 -2.14 -6.85
C GLY A 110 3.35 -1.39 -6.11
N ALA A 111 2.49 -0.64 -6.80
CA ALA A 111 1.38 0.06 -6.18
C ALA A 111 0.44 -0.91 -5.44
N TYR A 112 -0.03 -0.51 -4.26
CA TYR A 112 -1.07 -1.24 -3.53
C TYR A 112 -2.36 -1.25 -4.35
N ARG A 113 -2.97 -2.44 -4.48
CA ARG A 113 -4.22 -2.64 -5.19
C ARG A 113 -5.21 -3.30 -4.25
N PRO A 114 -6.36 -2.65 -3.95
CA PRO A 114 -7.34 -3.21 -3.06
C PRO A 114 -7.96 -4.47 -3.68
N GLN A 115 -8.46 -5.36 -2.82
CA GLN A 115 -9.21 -6.55 -3.26
C GLN A 115 -10.40 -6.13 -4.12
N GLY A 116 -10.61 -6.84 -5.23
CA GLY A 116 -11.65 -6.51 -6.21
C GLY A 116 -11.31 -5.40 -7.20
N SER A 117 -10.12 -4.77 -7.10
CA SER A 117 -9.62 -3.88 -8.17
C SER A 117 -9.40 -4.68 -9.45
N THR A 118 -9.81 -4.13 -10.59
CA THR A 118 -9.56 -4.72 -11.92
C THR A 118 -8.06 -4.82 -12.25
N LEU A 119 -7.23 -4.00 -11.59
CA LEU A 119 -5.79 -4.00 -11.74
C LEU A 119 -5.10 -5.01 -10.80
N ALA A 120 -5.79 -5.56 -9.80
CA ALA A 120 -5.24 -6.54 -8.88
C ALA A 120 -5.03 -7.88 -9.60
N ALA A 121 -3.81 -8.39 -9.54
CA ALA A 121 -3.47 -9.67 -10.16
C ALA A 121 -4.04 -10.81 -9.31
N GLY A 122 -5.22 -11.29 -9.71
CA GLY A 122 -5.73 -12.58 -9.29
C GLY A 122 -6.73 -12.52 -8.14
N GLU A 123 -7.82 -13.25 -8.35
CA GLU A 123 -8.91 -13.54 -7.42
C GLU A 123 -9.88 -12.39 -7.14
N ARG A 124 -11.05 -12.50 -7.78
CA ARG A 124 -12.24 -11.78 -7.34
C ARG A 124 -12.49 -12.19 -5.88
N PRO A 125 -12.58 -11.26 -4.92
CA PRO A 125 -12.91 -11.63 -3.56
C PRO A 125 -14.21 -12.44 -3.57
N PRO A 126 -14.28 -13.56 -2.82
CA PRO A 126 -15.50 -14.34 -2.72
C PRO A 126 -16.61 -13.42 -2.26
N ALA A 127 -17.80 -13.56 -2.85
CA ALA A 127 -18.94 -12.75 -2.46
C ALA A 127 -19.18 -12.96 -0.95
N THR A 128 -19.25 -11.88 -0.17
CA THR A 128 -19.47 -11.93 1.28
C THR A 128 -20.88 -12.44 1.65
N GLY A 129 -21.73 -12.74 0.66
CA GLY A 129 -23.05 -13.28 0.91
C GLY A 129 -23.02 -14.80 1.07
N ASP A 130 -23.87 -15.33 1.94
CA ASP A 130 -24.15 -16.77 2.07
C ASP A 130 -24.80 -17.38 0.80
N TYR A 131 -24.94 -16.58 -0.25
CA TYR A 131 -25.56 -16.98 -1.49
C TYR A 131 -24.60 -17.82 -2.33
N VAL A 132 -24.99 -19.07 -2.54
CA VAL A 132 -24.39 -19.97 -3.53
C VAL A 132 -25.23 -19.86 -4.81
N ALA A 133 -24.59 -19.54 -5.94
CA ALA A 133 -25.27 -19.48 -7.22
C ALA A 133 -25.80 -20.87 -7.61
N TRP A 134 -27.02 -20.90 -8.13
CA TRP A 134 -27.59 -22.13 -8.67
C TRP A 134 -26.79 -22.59 -9.90
N SER A 135 -26.39 -23.88 -9.92
CA SER A 135 -25.74 -24.52 -11.06
C SER A 135 -26.64 -25.65 -11.60
N PRO A 136 -26.78 -25.80 -12.92
CA PRO A 136 -27.67 -26.79 -13.54
C PRO A 136 -27.21 -28.24 -13.32
N ASP A 137 -25.95 -28.43 -12.94
CA ASP A 137 -25.34 -29.72 -12.63
C ASP A 137 -25.70 -30.11 -11.18
N GLY A 138 -26.93 -30.60 -11.02
CA GLY A 138 -27.46 -31.32 -9.86
C GLY A 138 -26.79 -31.11 -8.50
N TRP A 139 -27.47 -30.35 -7.63
CA TRP A 139 -27.22 -30.30 -6.19
C TRP A 139 -27.09 -31.72 -5.61
N THR A 140 -25.86 -32.11 -5.21
CA THR A 140 -25.62 -33.26 -4.32
C THR A 140 -25.30 -32.69 -2.93
N PRO A 141 -26.22 -32.75 -1.97
CA PRO A 141 -26.01 -32.17 -0.63
C PRO A 141 -24.94 -32.90 0.17
N PHE A 142 -24.59 -34.10 -0.26
CA PHE A 142 -23.54 -34.93 0.27
C PHE A 142 -22.85 -35.50 -0.97
N GLY A 143 -21.54 -35.36 -1.07
CA GLY A 143 -20.76 -36.03 -2.12
C GLY A 143 -21.05 -37.52 -2.06
N HIS A 144 -21.97 -37.97 -2.88
CA HIS A 144 -22.19 -39.36 -3.16
C HIS A 144 -21.50 -39.61 -4.49
N ASP A 145 -20.42 -40.35 -4.42
CA ASP A 145 -19.86 -41.05 -5.57
C ASP A 145 -21.02 -41.81 -6.26
N ALA A 146 -20.93 -42.06 -7.56
CA ALA A 146 -21.96 -42.73 -8.35
C ALA A 146 -22.42 -44.10 -7.78
N ASP A 147 -21.68 -44.63 -6.80
CA ASP A 147 -21.92 -45.89 -6.09
C ASP A 147 -22.70 -45.72 -4.76
N GLY A 148 -23.14 -44.51 -4.39
CA GLY A 148 -24.10 -44.29 -3.31
C GLY A 148 -23.62 -44.62 -1.89
N LYS A 149 -22.32 -44.55 -1.62
CA LYS A 149 -21.76 -44.86 -0.29
C LYS A 149 -21.36 -43.58 0.48
N SER A 150 -21.90 -43.42 1.69
CA SER A 150 -21.45 -42.37 2.63
C SER A 150 -20.06 -42.70 3.18
N PRO A 151 -19.10 -41.75 3.27
CA PRO A 151 -17.75 -42.02 3.79
C PRO A 151 -17.72 -42.29 5.31
N ASP A 152 -18.76 -41.88 6.04
CA ASP A 152 -18.75 -41.80 7.51
C ASP A 152 -19.59 -42.89 8.19
N GLY A 153 -20.43 -43.64 7.45
CA GLY A 153 -21.20 -44.76 8.03
C GLY A 153 -22.15 -44.37 9.18
N ARG A 154 -22.47 -43.08 9.33
CA ARG A 154 -23.44 -42.58 10.30
C ARG A 154 -24.80 -42.35 9.62
N ASP A 155 -25.80 -43.11 10.04
CA ASP A 155 -27.19 -42.92 9.65
C ASP A 155 -27.72 -41.60 10.23
N VAL A 156 -28.18 -40.71 9.36
CA VAL A 156 -28.78 -39.43 9.76
C VAL A 156 -30.31 -39.57 9.66
N PRO A 157 -31.07 -39.18 10.70
CA PRO A 157 -32.51 -39.37 10.69
C PRO A 157 -33.20 -38.53 9.60
N ARG A 158 -34.17 -39.18 8.94
CA ARG A 158 -35.02 -38.63 7.88
C ARG A 158 -35.75 -37.37 8.40
N PRO A 159 -35.72 -36.23 7.68
CA PRO A 159 -36.53 -35.07 8.09
C PRO A 159 -38.01 -35.40 7.90
N GLU A 160 -38.79 -35.16 8.96
CA GLU A 160 -40.24 -35.31 8.96
C GLU A 160 -40.88 -34.31 8.00
N ALA A 161 -41.81 -34.78 7.17
CA ALA A 161 -42.53 -33.95 6.22
C ALA A 161 -43.53 -33.03 6.95
N HIS A 162 -43.34 -31.72 6.87
CA HIS A 162 -44.35 -30.75 7.28
C HIS A 162 -45.52 -30.75 6.27
N PRO A 163 -46.79 -30.94 6.68
CA PRO A 163 -47.92 -30.86 5.78
C PRO A 163 -48.46 -29.43 5.76
N GLY A 164 -48.52 -28.80 4.58
CA GLY A 164 -49.36 -27.61 4.42
C GLY A 164 -48.91 -26.64 3.34
N THR A 165 -49.36 -26.86 2.11
CA THR A 165 -49.82 -25.76 1.24
C THR A 165 -50.63 -26.35 0.09
N HIS A 166 -51.96 -26.21 0.19
CA HIS A 166 -52.89 -26.50 -0.91
C HIS A 166 -52.68 -25.47 -2.03
N GLY A 167 -52.16 -25.91 -3.17
CA GLY A 167 -52.20 -25.16 -4.42
C GLY A 167 -53.57 -25.36 -5.09
N VAL A 168 -54.34 -24.27 -5.19
CA VAL A 168 -55.60 -24.19 -5.93
C VAL A 168 -55.33 -24.40 -7.43
N GLY A 169 -55.75 -25.54 -7.96
CA GLY A 169 -55.71 -25.83 -9.39
C GLY A 169 -56.95 -25.27 -10.10
N MET A 170 -56.75 -24.31 -10.99
CA MET A 170 -57.77 -23.90 -11.96
C MET A 170 -58.12 -25.07 -12.88
N ARG A 171 -59.41 -25.45 -12.92
CA ARG A 171 -59.97 -26.36 -13.95
C ARG A 171 -60.36 -25.54 -15.17
N GLN A 172 -59.80 -25.86 -16.33
CA GLN A 172 -60.38 -25.52 -17.62
C GLN A 172 -61.56 -26.48 -17.92
N PRO A 173 -62.69 -26.00 -18.45
CA PRO A 173 -63.75 -26.87 -18.95
C PRO A 173 -63.50 -27.27 -20.41
N HIS A 174 -63.45 -28.57 -20.68
CA HIS A 174 -63.61 -29.12 -22.03
C HIS A 174 -65.09 -29.48 -22.26
N ALA A 175 -65.53 -29.22 -23.49
CA ALA A 175 -66.86 -29.45 -24.02
C ALA A 175 -67.23 -30.94 -24.11
N GLY A 176 -68.54 -31.20 -24.00
CA GLY A 176 -69.23 -32.46 -24.27
C GLY A 176 -70.72 -32.25 -24.11
#